data_AF-A0A4Y2GIK7-F1
#
_entry.id   AF-A0A4Y2GIK7-F1
#
_cell.length_a   1.000
_cell.length_b   1.000
_cell.length_c   1.000
_cell.angle_alpha   90.00
_cell.angle_beta   90.00
_cell.angle_gamma   90.00
#
_symmetry.space_group_name_H-M   'P 1'
#
loop_
_entity.id
_entity.type
_entity.pdbx_description
1 polymer ?
#
loop_
_entity_poly.entity_id
_entity_poly.type
_entity_poly.pdbx_seq_one_letter_code
_entity_poly.pdbx_strand_id
1 'polypeptide(L)'
;MAEAKEVAEMQQDLRKECGDRKRRRAPNYFPGDRVFVTTHHLSNAAKGRTTKFMPKRDGPYIILTENSPTSYVIANTDNPNEPVGTYHTSALKVYKQDESATPVFSLGKLGRPRKTYTSGS
;
A
#
# COMPACT_ATOMS: atom_id res chain seq x y z
N MET A 1 34.36 30.91 -3.89
CA MET A 1 33.02 30.69 -4.52
C MET A 1 32.63 29.21 -4.60
N ALA A 2 33.55 28.28 -4.90
CA ALA A 2 33.26 26.84 -4.91
C ALA A 2 32.96 26.28 -3.50
N GLU A 3 33.74 26.71 -2.51
CA GLU A 3 33.65 26.24 -1.11
C GLU A 3 32.27 26.47 -0.45
N ALA A 4 31.63 27.61 -0.74
CA ALA A 4 30.30 27.91 -0.19
C ALA A 4 29.19 27.00 -0.77
N LYS A 5 29.35 26.52 -2.01
CA LYS A 5 28.40 25.58 -2.63
C LYS A 5 28.55 24.19 -2.04
N GLU A 6 29.79 23.74 -1.86
CA GLU A 6 30.09 22.43 -1.26
C GLU A 6 29.59 22.33 0.19
N VAL A 7 29.77 23.39 0.99
CA VAL A 7 29.23 23.45 2.36
C VAL A 7 27.70 23.39 2.37
N ALA A 8 27.05 24.07 1.43
CA ALA A 8 25.59 24.05 1.32
C ALA A 8 25.05 22.68 0.91
N GLU A 9 25.72 21.99 -0.03
CA GLU A 9 25.37 20.63 -0.45
C GLU A 9 25.53 19.63 0.72
N MET A 10 26.67 19.68 1.43
CA MET A 10 26.89 18.84 2.61
C MET A 10 25.83 19.06 3.69
N GLN A 11 25.43 20.32 3.94
CA GLN A 11 24.35 20.62 4.88
C GLN A 11 22.99 20.13 4.41
N GLN A 12 22.72 20.11 3.10
CA GLN A 12 21.48 19.54 2.55
C GLN A 12 21.44 18.02 2.76
N ASP A 13 22.54 17.34 2.49
CA ASP A 13 22.64 15.89 2.67
C ASP A 13 22.49 15.49 4.13
N LEU A 14 23.14 16.20 5.06
CA LEU A 14 22.99 15.95 6.50
C LEU A 14 21.54 16.13 6.97
N ARG A 15 20.84 17.16 6.47
CA ARG A 15 19.42 17.40 6.79
C ARG A 15 18.54 16.28 6.24
N LYS A 16 18.80 15.83 5.01
CA LYS A 16 18.08 14.73 4.38
C LYS A 16 18.29 13.43 5.14
N GLU A 17 19.54 13.07 5.46
CA GLU A 17 19.88 11.86 6.22
C GLU A 17 19.22 11.85 7.61
N CYS A 18 19.28 12.97 8.35
CA CYS A 18 18.62 13.11 9.64
C CYS A 18 17.10 12.92 9.53
N GLY A 19 16.48 13.46 8.47
CA GLY A 19 15.05 13.31 8.20
C GLY A 19 14.67 11.87 7.83
N ASP A 20 15.47 11.22 7.00
CA ASP A 20 15.23 9.86 6.52
C ASP A 20 15.51 8.79 7.58
N ARG A 21 16.35 9.09 8.59
CA ARG A 21 16.66 8.16 9.69
C ARG A 21 15.44 7.63 10.43
N LYS A 22 14.37 8.43 10.55
CA LYS A 22 13.11 8.03 11.20
C LYS A 22 12.11 7.37 10.24
N ARG A 23 12.36 7.41 8.93
CA ARG A 23 11.47 6.85 7.92
C ARG A 23 11.70 5.35 7.82
N ARG A 24 10.63 4.58 7.60
CA ARG A 24 10.77 3.17 7.22
C ARG A 24 11.30 3.10 5.80
N ARG A 25 12.23 2.19 5.55
CA ARG A 25 12.69 1.91 4.19
C ARG A 25 11.53 1.35 3.37
N ALA A 26 11.49 1.75 2.10
CA ALA A 26 10.55 1.17 1.16
C ALA A 26 10.83 -0.35 1.02
N PRO A 27 9.80 -1.18 0.84
CA PRO A 27 10.01 -2.57 0.46
C PRO A 27 10.69 -2.62 -0.92
N ASN A 28 11.71 -3.46 -1.05
CA ASN A 28 12.29 -3.78 -2.34
C ASN A 28 11.50 -4.93 -2.95
N TYR A 29 11.15 -4.79 -4.22
CA TYR A 29 10.47 -5.83 -4.98
C TYR A 29 11.35 -6.31 -6.12
N PHE A 30 11.20 -7.58 -6.49
CA PHE A 30 11.92 -8.18 -7.61
C PHE A 30 10.97 -8.47 -8.79
N PRO A 31 11.49 -8.46 -10.03
CA PRO A 31 10.77 -8.98 -11.19
C PRO A 31 10.20 -10.38 -10.91
N GLY A 32 8.93 -10.59 -11.21
CA GLY A 32 8.21 -11.83 -10.93
C GLY A 32 7.41 -11.84 -9.62
N ASP A 33 7.65 -10.90 -8.71
CA ASP A 33 6.89 -10.80 -7.47
C ASP A 33 5.42 -10.47 -7.74
N ARG A 34 4.53 -11.15 -7.01
CA ARG A 34 3.09 -10.86 -7.05
C ARG A 34 2.76 -9.74 -6.07
N VAL A 35 2.04 -8.73 -6.54
CA VAL A 35 1.67 -7.56 -5.74
C VAL A 35 0.23 -7.15 -5.98
N PHE A 36 -0.42 -6.66 -4.92
CA PHE A 36 -1.63 -5.86 -5.01
C PHE A 36 -1.30 -4.41 -5.31
N VAL A 37 -2.14 -3.78 -6.14
CA VAL A 37 -2.08 -2.35 -6.44
C VAL A 37 -3.19 -1.62 -5.69
N THR A 38 -2.86 -0.51 -5.05
CA THR A 38 -3.84 0.33 -4.36
C THR A 38 -4.67 1.11 -5.36
N THR A 39 -6.00 0.96 -5.30
CA THR A 39 -6.94 1.60 -6.23
C THR A 39 -7.68 2.74 -5.57
N HIS A 40 -7.82 3.84 -6.32
CA HIS A 40 -8.63 4.99 -5.93
C HIS A 40 -9.94 4.99 -6.73
N HIS A 41 -10.92 4.23 -6.26
CA HIS A 41 -12.25 4.24 -6.88
C HIS A 41 -12.94 5.58 -6.63
N LEU A 42 -13.62 6.12 -7.63
CA LEU A 42 -14.51 7.27 -7.48
C LEU A 42 -15.92 6.80 -7.14
N SER A 43 -16.57 7.44 -6.16
CA SER A 43 -17.98 7.19 -5.86
C SER A 43 -18.84 7.71 -7.01
N ASN A 44 -19.86 6.94 -7.38
CA ASN A 44 -20.87 7.35 -8.33
C ASN A 44 -22.24 6.88 -7.84
N ALA A 45 -23.06 7.82 -7.37
CA ALA A 45 -24.38 7.55 -6.85
C ALA A 45 -25.34 6.99 -7.91
N ALA A 46 -25.28 7.48 -9.15
CA ALA A 46 -26.13 7.00 -10.25
C ALA A 46 -25.85 5.52 -10.59
N LYS A 47 -24.62 5.07 -10.41
CA LYS A 47 -24.23 3.65 -10.57
C LYS A 47 -24.36 2.84 -9.28
N GLY A 48 -24.89 3.42 -8.20
CA GLY A 48 -24.98 2.79 -6.88
C GLY A 48 -23.62 2.46 -6.24
N ARG A 49 -22.51 3.03 -6.74
CA ARG A 49 -21.15 2.72 -6.29
C ARG A 49 -20.69 3.73 -5.25
N THR A 50 -20.37 3.26 -4.06
CA THR A 50 -19.76 4.09 -3.01
C THR A 50 -18.38 3.53 -2.65
N THR A 51 -17.40 4.41 -2.56
CA THR A 51 -15.98 4.06 -2.33
C THR A 51 -15.76 3.26 -1.06
N LYS A 52 -16.60 3.48 -0.04
CA LYS A 52 -16.56 2.78 1.24
C LYS A 52 -16.72 1.27 1.12
N PHE A 53 -17.44 0.79 0.10
CA PHE A 53 -17.69 -0.63 -0.12
C PHE A 53 -16.79 -1.23 -1.20
N MET A 54 -15.96 -0.42 -1.86
CA MET A 54 -15.01 -0.94 -2.85
C MET A 54 -13.74 -1.45 -2.16
N PRO A 55 -13.13 -2.54 -2.67
CA PRO A 55 -11.86 -3.00 -2.15
C PRO A 55 -10.81 -1.89 -2.34
N LYS A 56 -9.96 -1.69 -1.33
CA LYS A 56 -8.91 -0.67 -1.39
C LYS A 56 -7.77 -1.05 -2.32
N ARG A 57 -7.70 -2.32 -2.69
CA ARG A 57 -6.62 -2.92 -3.45
C ARG A 57 -7.19 -3.86 -4.47
N ASP A 58 -6.54 -3.87 -5.62
CA ASP A 58 -6.93 -4.66 -6.76
C ASP A 58 -5.82 -5.63 -7.14
N GLY A 59 -6.26 -6.76 -7.70
CA GLY A 59 -5.51 -7.77 -8.44
C GLY A 59 -4.23 -8.35 -7.81
N PRO A 60 -3.95 -9.66 -7.99
CA PRO A 60 -2.58 -10.07 -8.08
C PRO A 60 -2.01 -9.64 -9.44
N TYR A 61 -1.10 -8.69 -9.41
CA TYR A 61 -0.28 -8.30 -10.54
C TYR A 61 1.15 -8.81 -10.38
N ILE A 62 1.89 -8.89 -11.47
CA ILE A 62 3.30 -9.29 -11.47
C ILE A 62 4.17 -8.06 -11.73
N ILE A 63 5.26 -7.92 -10.99
CA ILE A 63 6.27 -6.90 -11.28
C ILE A 63 7.10 -7.34 -12.48
N LEU A 64 7.13 -6.52 -13.52
CA LEU A 64 7.90 -6.75 -14.73
C LEU A 64 9.35 -6.35 -14.54
N THR A 65 9.55 -5.07 -14.22
CA THR A 65 10.87 -4.45 -14.14
C THR A 65 10.86 -3.32 -13.13
N GLU A 66 12.03 -3.04 -12.56
CA GLU A 66 12.26 -1.84 -11.76
C GLU A 66 12.58 -0.67 -12.70
N ASN A 67 11.74 0.37 -12.69
CA ASN A 67 12.00 1.58 -13.46
C ASN A 67 12.87 2.56 -12.68
N SER A 68 12.71 2.58 -11.35
CA SER A 68 13.50 3.39 -10.42
C SER A 68 13.45 2.75 -9.03
N PRO A 69 14.31 3.17 -8.09
CA PRO A 69 14.31 2.65 -6.71
C PRO A 69 12.96 2.70 -6.00
N THR A 70 12.04 3.55 -6.46
CA THR A 70 10.72 3.72 -5.85
C THR A 70 9.57 3.42 -6.80
N SER A 71 9.82 3.02 -8.05
CA SER A 71 8.76 2.82 -9.04
C SER A 71 8.99 1.57 -9.89
N TYR A 72 7.95 0.75 -10.01
CA TYR A 72 7.98 -0.55 -10.69
C TYR A 72 6.97 -0.57 -11.83
N VAL A 73 7.32 -1.26 -12.91
CA VAL A 73 6.40 -1.57 -14.00
C VAL A 73 5.68 -2.86 -13.67
N ILE A 74 4.37 -2.86 -13.86
CA ILE A 74 3.47 -3.94 -13.43
C ILE A 74 2.74 -4.51 -14.64
N ALA A 75 2.56 -5.83 -14.66
CA ALA A 75 1.78 -6.56 -15.66
C ALA A 75 0.69 -7.39 -15.02
N ASN A 76 -0.28 -7.79 -15.85
CA ASN A 76 -1.30 -8.75 -15.46
C ASN A 76 -0.66 -10.14 -15.26
N THR A 77 -1.28 -10.94 -14.38
CA THR A 77 -0.83 -12.33 -14.16
C THR A 77 -1.03 -13.19 -15.41
N ASP A 78 -2.11 -12.95 -16.17
CA ASP A 78 -2.45 -13.74 -17.36
C ASP A 78 -1.56 -13.40 -18.57
N ASN A 79 -1.16 -12.14 -18.69
CA ASN A 79 -0.37 -11.62 -19.80
C ASN A 79 0.85 -10.86 -19.25
N PRO A 80 1.92 -11.57 -18.86
CA PRO A 80 3.06 -10.96 -18.19
C PRO A 80 3.87 -10.03 -19.11
N ASN A 81 3.74 -10.14 -20.44
CA ASN A 81 4.51 -9.32 -21.37
C ASN A 81 3.91 -7.92 -21.61
N GLU A 82 2.66 -7.67 -21.21
CA GLU A 82 2.02 -6.38 -21.44
C GLU A 82 2.06 -5.53 -20.17
N PRO A 83 2.73 -4.36 -20.18
CA PRO A 83 2.78 -3.48 -19.03
C PRO A 83 1.42 -2.78 -18.85
N VAL A 84 0.80 -2.97 -17.69
CA VAL A 84 -0.41 -2.26 -17.25
C VAL A 84 -0.09 -0.81 -16.91
N GLY A 85 1.06 -0.59 -16.26
CA GLY A 85 1.51 0.75 -15.89
C GLY A 85 2.67 0.76 -14.91
N THR A 86 3.11 1.96 -14.56
CA THR A 86 4.18 2.20 -13.58
C THR A 86 3.58 2.70 -12.27
N TYR A 87 3.98 2.09 -11.16
CA TYR A 87 3.45 2.40 -9.83
C TYR A 87 4.57 2.62 -8.83
N HIS A 88 4.34 3.55 -7.89
CA HIS A 88 5.24 3.83 -6.78
C HIS A 88 5.16 2.73 -5.70
N THR A 89 6.27 2.41 -5.03
CA THR A 89 6.39 1.42 -3.93
C THR A 89 5.26 1.51 -2.90
N SER A 90 4.85 2.72 -2.52
CA SER A 90 3.78 2.94 -1.54
C SER A 90 2.39 2.47 -2.00
N ALA A 91 2.15 2.39 -3.30
CA ALA A 91 0.91 1.89 -3.87
C ALA A 91 0.88 0.35 -3.91
N LEU A 92 2.03 -0.30 -3.73
CA LEU A 92 2.19 -1.74 -3.86
C LEU A 92 2.15 -2.44 -2.50
N LYS A 93 1.64 -3.67 -2.52
CA LYS A 93 1.66 -4.55 -1.36
C LYS A 93 1.93 -5.95 -1.86
N VAL A 94 2.91 -6.63 -1.25
CA VAL A 94 3.19 -8.05 -1.52
C VAL A 94 1.91 -8.86 -1.40
N TYR A 95 1.60 -9.61 -2.46
CA TYR A 95 0.54 -10.59 -2.47
C TYR A 95 1.02 -11.83 -1.72
N LYS A 96 0.36 -12.15 -0.60
CA LYS A 96 0.54 -13.42 0.10
C LYS A 96 -0.66 -14.28 -0.26
N GLN A 97 -0.42 -15.45 -0.80
CA GLN A 97 -1.48 -16.43 -1.02
C GLN A 97 -1.87 -16.95 0.37
N ASP A 98 -2.85 -16.31 1.00
CA ASP A 98 -3.33 -16.72 2.31
C ASP A 98 -4.04 -18.07 2.15
N GLU A 99 -3.41 -19.14 2.65
CA GLU A 99 -3.98 -20.50 2.69
C GLU A 99 -5.16 -20.61 3.69
N SER A 100 -5.44 -19.56 4.46
CA SER A 100 -6.55 -19.53 5.41
C SER A 100 -7.43 -18.29 5.20
N ALA A 101 -8.54 -18.48 4.49
CA ALA A 101 -9.66 -17.53 4.41
C ALA A 101 -10.41 -17.35 5.76
N THR A 102 -9.78 -17.71 6.87
CA THR A 102 -10.35 -17.52 8.21
C THR A 102 -9.87 -16.18 8.75
N PRO A 103 -10.78 -15.33 9.25
CA PRO A 103 -10.37 -14.05 9.83
C PRO A 103 -9.47 -14.31 11.05
N VAL A 104 -8.23 -13.80 11.00
CA VAL A 104 -7.20 -13.93 12.07
C VAL A 104 -7.73 -13.48 13.43
N PHE A 105 -8.65 -12.51 13.42
CA PHE A 105 -9.42 -12.12 14.59
C PHE A 105 -10.90 -12.41 14.33
N SER A 106 -11.49 -13.25 15.19
CA SER A 106 -12.94 -13.30 15.27
C SER A 106 -13.45 -11.90 15.59
N LEU A 107 -14.58 -11.51 14.99
CA LEU A 107 -15.28 -10.28 15.38
C LEU A 107 -15.72 -10.45 16.83
N GLY A 108 -14.87 -10.05 17.77
CA GLY A 108 -15.26 -9.86 19.15
C GLY A 108 -16.45 -8.92 19.17
N LYS A 109 -17.38 -9.10 20.11
CA LYS A 109 -18.57 -8.26 20.25
C LYS A 109 -18.13 -6.82 20.55
N LEU A 110 -17.86 -6.05 19.51
CA LEU A 110 -17.58 -4.62 19.60
C LEU A 110 -18.90 -3.96 19.98
N GLY A 111 -18.97 -3.44 21.19
CA GLY A 111 -20.15 -2.73 21.67
C GLY A 111 -20.10 -2.44 23.16
N ARG A 112 -20.84 -1.42 23.57
CA ARG A 112 -21.14 -1.16 24.98
C ARG A 112 -21.78 -2.43 25.58
N PRO A 113 -21.42 -2.85 26.80
CA PRO A 113 -22.10 -3.96 27.45
C PRO A 113 -23.61 -3.72 27.44
N ARG A 114 -24.39 -4.76 27.14
CA ARG A 114 -25.86 -4.68 27.21
C ARG A 114 -26.24 -4.30 28.64
N LYS A 115 -27.02 -3.22 28.81
CA LYS A 115 -27.60 -2.87 30.12
C LYS A 115 -28.47 -4.02 30.59
N THR A 116 -28.15 -4.60 31.73
CA THR A 116 -29.01 -5.55 32.43
C THR A 116 -30.09 -4.74 33.16
N TYR A 117 -31.35 -4.90 32.76
CA TYR A 117 -32.46 -4.44 33.57
C TYR A 117 -32.80 -5.57 34.54
N THR A 118 -32.50 -5.38 35.82
CA THR A 118 -32.99 -6.27 36.87
C THR A 118 -34.48 -6.01 37.04
N SER A 119 -35.32 -6.97 36.64
CA SER A 119 -36.74 -6.95 36.98
C SER A 119 -36.84 -7.31 38.47
N GLY A 120 -36.97 -6.29 39.31
CA GLY A 120 -37.25 -6.48 40.73
C GLY A 120 -38.58 -7.20 40.91
N SER A 121 -38.52 -8.30 41.65
CA SER A 121 -39.64 -9.04 42.25
C SER A 121 -40.33 -8.22 43.33
#